data_AF-A0A7T5JFG5-F1
#
_entry.id   AF-A0A7T5JFG5-F1
#
_cell.length_a   1.000
_cell.length_b   1.000
_cell.length_c   1.000
_cell.angle_alpha   90.00
_cell.angle_beta   90.00
_cell.angle_gamma   90.00
#
_symmetry.space_group_name_H-M   'P 1'
#
loop_
_entity.id
_entity.type
_entity.pdbx_description
1 polymer ?
#
loop_
_entity_poly.entity_id
_entity_poly.type
_entity_poly.pdbx_seq_one_letter_code
_entity_poly.pdbx_strand_id
1 'polypeptide(L)'
;MLSYYHYKILRKKLSESHPLDDFAQDFLHGKIDKFGTWQDHVGGWLGARKNSQDFLLLRYEDLIKEPFLETKKVANFIGLNASDDAVQRSLELSSFKKMRELEKTTGSNSAALRGSRKDMFFVREGRSGGWVESLPDVISAKVIEKFQSGMVEAGYLEASTGNAQSMKP
;
A
#
# COMPACT_ATOMS: atom_id res chain seq x y z
N MET A 1 -4.27 -1.04 5.52
CA MET A 1 -5.60 -1.48 6.01
C MET A 1 -6.76 -1.01 5.13
N LEU A 2 -7.06 0.30 5.02
CA LEU A 2 -8.26 0.81 4.31
C LEU A 2 -8.39 0.34 2.86
N SER A 3 -7.30 0.36 2.08
CA SER A 3 -7.29 -0.18 0.72
C SER A 3 -7.72 -1.66 0.69
N TYR A 4 -7.30 -2.43 1.70
CA TYR A 4 -7.59 -3.86 1.79
C TYR A 4 -9.05 -4.14 2.17
N TYR A 5 -9.64 -3.32 3.04
CA TYR A 5 -11.07 -3.33 3.36
C TYR A 5 -11.93 -3.22 2.10
N HIS A 6 -11.69 -2.17 1.29
CA HIS A 6 -12.42 -1.99 0.03
C HIS A 6 -12.13 -3.10 -0.99
N TYR A 7 -10.91 -3.62 -1.03
CA TYR A 7 -10.59 -4.76 -1.89
C TYR A 7 -11.39 -6.02 -1.51
N LYS A 8 -11.57 -6.32 -0.22
CA LYS A 8 -12.38 -7.47 0.20
C LYS A 8 -13.85 -7.31 -0.19
N ILE A 9 -14.38 -6.09 -0.13
CA ILE A 9 -15.73 -5.77 -0.63
C ILE A 9 -15.81 -5.98 -2.15
N LEU A 10 -14.85 -5.42 -2.91
CA LEU A 10 -14.74 -5.62 -4.36
C LEU A 10 -14.73 -7.10 -4.73
N ARG A 11 -14.02 -7.93 -3.95
CA ARG A 11 -13.92 -9.39 -4.16
C ARG A 11 -15.12 -10.18 -3.63
N LYS A 12 -16.16 -9.52 -3.11
CA LYS A 12 -17.33 -10.15 -2.47
C LYS A 12 -16.94 -11.09 -1.33
N LYS A 13 -15.84 -10.78 -0.64
CA LYS A 13 -15.37 -11.48 0.56
C LYS A 13 -15.78 -10.77 1.85
N LEU A 14 -16.32 -9.56 1.72
CA LEU A 14 -16.82 -8.74 2.80
C LEU A 14 -18.08 -8.01 2.32
N SER A 15 -19.05 -7.82 3.22
CA SER A 15 -20.23 -6.99 2.95
C SER A 15 -19.83 -5.51 2.89
N GLU A 16 -20.56 -4.72 2.10
CA GLU A 16 -20.46 -3.25 2.11
C GLU A 16 -20.84 -2.63 3.45
N SER A 17 -21.76 -3.27 4.16
CA SER A 17 -22.22 -2.88 5.49
C SER A 17 -21.33 -3.41 6.61
N HIS A 18 -20.24 -4.10 6.31
CA HIS A 18 -19.37 -4.64 7.34
C HIS A 18 -18.72 -3.49 8.13
N PRO A 19 -18.77 -3.50 9.47
CA PRO A 19 -18.16 -2.43 10.25
C PRO A 19 -16.66 -2.34 10.02
N LEU A 20 -16.17 -1.12 9.74
CA LEU A 20 -14.74 -0.87 9.57
C LEU A 20 -13.95 -1.21 10.85
N ASP A 21 -14.56 -1.00 12.02
CA ASP A 21 -13.97 -1.32 13.33
C ASP A 21 -13.70 -2.82 13.48
N ASP A 22 -14.66 -3.67 13.09
CA ASP A 22 -14.50 -5.13 13.13
C ASP A 22 -13.36 -5.57 12.20
N PHE A 23 -13.35 -5.04 10.97
CA PHE A 23 -12.27 -5.30 10.03
C PHE A 23 -10.90 -4.84 10.58
N ALA A 24 -10.86 -3.67 11.23
CA ALA A 24 -9.64 -3.16 11.83
C ALA A 24 -9.16 -4.07 12.96
N GLN A 25 -10.06 -4.55 13.83
CA GLN A 25 -9.70 -5.51 14.88
C GLN A 25 -9.11 -6.79 14.28
N ASP A 26 -9.72 -7.35 13.25
CA ASP A 26 -9.18 -8.55 12.61
C ASP A 26 -7.85 -8.27 11.89
N PHE A 27 -7.70 -7.10 11.25
CA PHE A 27 -6.45 -6.68 10.60
C PHE A 27 -5.30 -6.57 11.60
N LEU A 28 -5.54 -5.96 12.77
CA LEU A 28 -4.53 -5.78 13.82
C LEU A 28 -4.02 -7.11 14.40
N HIS A 29 -4.84 -8.15 14.34
CA HIS A 29 -4.53 -9.48 14.86
C HIS A 29 -4.20 -10.50 13.76
N GLY A 30 -4.05 -10.06 12.50
CA GLY A 30 -3.67 -10.94 11.39
C GLY A 30 -4.74 -11.98 11.04
N LYS A 31 -6.02 -11.70 11.32
CA LYS A 31 -7.15 -12.63 11.11
C LYS A 31 -7.82 -12.49 9.74
N ILE A 32 -7.36 -11.55 8.91
CA ILE A 32 -7.97 -11.25 7.60
C ILE A 32 -7.64 -12.31 6.54
N ASP A 33 -6.46 -12.91 6.63
CA ASP A 33 -5.95 -13.93 5.70
C ASP A 33 -4.79 -14.73 6.32
N LYS A 34 -4.06 -15.46 5.49
CA LYS A 34 -2.96 -16.36 5.90
C LYS A 34 -1.60 -15.66 6.00
N PHE A 35 -1.51 -14.36 5.74
CA PHE A 35 -0.24 -13.61 5.70
C PHE A 35 0.16 -13.03 7.06
N GLY A 36 -0.66 -13.21 8.11
CA GLY A 36 -0.37 -12.74 9.46
C GLY A 36 -0.60 -11.25 9.62
N THR A 37 0.06 -10.63 10.60
CA THR A 37 -0.05 -9.19 10.82
C THR A 37 0.79 -8.40 9.82
N TRP A 38 0.44 -7.13 9.62
CA TRP A 38 1.26 -6.22 8.80
C TRP A 38 2.71 -6.15 9.32
N GLN A 39 2.89 -6.10 10.63
CA GLN A 39 4.22 -6.00 11.24
C GLN A 39 5.04 -7.27 11.07
N ASP A 40 4.46 -8.46 11.24
CA ASP A 40 5.18 -9.72 11.00
C ASP A 40 5.63 -9.82 9.54
N HIS A 41 4.76 -9.42 8.61
CA HIS A 41 5.07 -9.44 7.18
C HIS A 41 6.19 -8.46 6.84
N VAL A 42 6.06 -7.18 7.22
CA VAL A 42 7.06 -6.16 6.93
C VAL A 42 8.38 -6.44 7.65
N GLY A 43 8.33 -6.74 8.95
CA GLY A 43 9.51 -7.06 9.76
C GLY A 43 10.24 -8.30 9.26
N GLY A 44 9.52 -9.32 8.77
CA GLY A 44 10.13 -10.50 8.15
C GLY A 44 11.00 -10.15 6.94
N TRP A 45 10.52 -9.29 6.04
CA TRP A 45 11.28 -8.83 4.88
C TRP A 45 12.43 -7.89 5.26
N LEU A 46 12.20 -6.95 6.18
CA LEU A 46 13.24 -6.03 6.65
C LEU A 46 14.38 -6.77 7.37
N GLY A 47 14.05 -7.77 8.19
CA GLY A 47 15.03 -8.65 8.83
C GLY A 47 15.78 -9.53 7.82
N ALA A 48 15.10 -10.03 6.78
CA ALA A 48 15.72 -10.82 5.72
C ALA A 48 16.67 -10.00 4.82
N ARG A 49 16.49 -8.68 4.74
CA ARG A 49 17.33 -7.79 3.92
C ARG A 49 18.82 -7.96 4.23
N LYS A 50 19.22 -8.11 5.51
CA LYS A 50 20.64 -8.28 5.95
C LYS A 50 21.65 -7.31 5.29
N ASN A 51 21.23 -6.10 4.92
CA ASN A 51 22.01 -5.16 4.10
C ASN A 51 22.48 -5.70 2.73
N SER A 52 21.76 -6.67 2.18
CA SER A 52 22.00 -7.21 0.85
C SER A 52 21.77 -6.15 -0.22
N GLN A 53 22.64 -6.17 -1.24
CA GLN A 53 22.45 -5.38 -2.46
C GLN A 53 21.37 -5.97 -3.38
N ASP A 54 20.93 -7.21 -3.12
CA ASP A 54 19.89 -7.91 -3.89
C ASP A 54 18.48 -7.63 -3.35
N PHE A 55 18.32 -6.63 -2.48
CA PHE A 55 17.04 -6.23 -1.91
C PHE A 55 16.79 -4.74 -2.04
N LEU A 56 15.71 -4.38 -2.74
CA LEU A 56 15.25 -3.00 -2.88
C LEU A 56 13.96 -2.78 -2.09
N LEU A 57 14.06 -1.95 -1.04
CA LEU A 57 12.87 -1.44 -0.35
C LEU A 57 12.30 -0.24 -1.11
N LEU A 58 11.01 -0.30 -1.42
CA LEU A 58 10.24 0.80 -2.02
C LEU A 58 9.03 1.09 -1.14
N ARG A 59 8.79 2.37 -0.87
CA ARG A 59 7.57 2.83 -0.20
C ARG A 59 6.61 3.39 -1.23
N TYR A 60 5.32 3.13 -1.02
CA TYR A 60 4.27 3.62 -1.90
C TYR A 60 4.24 5.16 -1.96
N GLU A 61 4.54 5.81 -0.83
CA GLU A 61 4.57 7.25 -0.67
C GLU A 61 5.71 7.89 -1.48
N ASP A 62 6.88 7.24 -1.54
CA ASP A 62 8.01 7.73 -2.35
C ASP A 62 7.71 7.59 -3.85
N LEU A 63 7.04 6.51 -4.25
CA LEU A 63 6.59 6.31 -5.64
C LEU A 63 5.58 7.38 -6.09
N ILE A 64 4.83 7.99 -5.17
CA ILE A 64 3.93 9.10 -5.46
C ILE A 64 4.69 10.44 -5.44
N LYS A 65 5.58 10.63 -4.45
CA LYS A 65 6.28 11.89 -4.23
C LYS A 65 7.35 12.14 -5.30
N GLU A 66 8.16 11.13 -5.59
CA GLU A 66 9.30 11.19 -6.51
C GLU A 66 9.24 10.05 -7.55
N PRO A 67 8.15 9.97 -8.37
CA PRO A 67 7.87 8.83 -9.23
C PRO A 67 9.00 8.52 -10.21
N PHE A 68 9.63 9.55 -10.77
CA PHE A 68 10.74 9.41 -11.72
C PHE A 68 11.98 8.81 -11.05
N LEU A 69 12.35 9.35 -9.88
CA LEU A 69 13.53 8.89 -9.16
C LEU A 69 13.37 7.44 -8.70
N GLU A 70 12.23 7.11 -8.09
CA GLU A 70 11.98 5.75 -7.60
C GLU A 70 11.82 4.74 -8.74
N THR A 71 11.23 5.12 -9.88
CA THR A 71 11.16 4.24 -11.06
C THR A 71 12.54 4.01 -11.68
N LYS A 72 13.38 5.05 -11.75
CA LYS A 72 14.77 4.92 -12.22
C LYS A 72 15.61 4.06 -11.28
N LYS A 73 15.40 4.19 -9.97
CA LYS A 73 16.00 3.32 -8.94
C LYS A 73 15.59 1.86 -9.13
N VAL A 74 14.32 1.57 -9.42
CA VAL A 74 13.86 0.22 -9.76
C VAL A 74 14.58 -0.31 -11.00
N ALA A 75 14.62 0.47 -12.09
CA ALA A 75 15.27 0.07 -13.34
C ALA A 75 16.74 -0.31 -13.11
N ASN A 76 17.48 0.55 -12.40
CA ASN A 76 18.88 0.29 -12.06
C ASN A 76 19.06 -0.97 -11.21
N PHE A 77 18.19 -1.18 -10.21
CA PHE A 77 18.24 -2.36 -9.34
C PHE A 77 18.06 -3.67 -10.09
N ILE A 78 17.20 -3.71 -11.11
CA ILE A 78 17.01 -4.89 -11.97
C ILE A 78 17.99 -4.95 -13.16
N GLY A 79 19.01 -4.09 -13.18
CA GLY A 79 20.05 -4.07 -14.22
C GLY A 79 19.62 -3.46 -15.56
N LEU A 80 18.49 -2.73 -15.60
CA LEU A 80 18.04 -2.02 -16.79
C LEU A 80 18.60 -0.60 -16.82
N ASN A 81 19.48 -0.32 -17.79
CA ASN A 81 19.94 1.03 -18.09
C ASN A 81 18.87 1.79 -18.90
N ALA A 82 17.78 2.17 -18.24
CA ALA A 82 16.67 2.88 -18.88
C ALA A 82 17.01 4.36 -19.12
N SER A 83 16.74 4.86 -20.33
CA SER A 83 16.81 6.28 -20.63
C SER A 83 15.72 7.06 -19.88
N ASP A 84 15.94 8.36 -19.69
CA ASP A 84 14.96 9.23 -19.03
C ASP A 84 13.60 9.22 -19.77
N ASP A 85 13.63 9.19 -21.11
CA ASP A 85 12.41 9.06 -21.94
C ASP A 85 11.68 7.73 -21.69
N ALA A 86 12.41 6.63 -21.52
CA ALA A 86 11.81 5.33 -21.24
C ALA A 86 11.16 5.30 -19.85
N VAL A 87 11.81 5.92 -18.85
CA VAL A 87 11.25 6.10 -17.50
C VAL A 87 10.00 6.96 -17.57
N GLN A 88 10.04 8.10 -18.26
CA GLN A 88 8.90 9.00 -18.41
C GLN A 88 7.72 8.29 -19.09
N ARG A 89 7.98 7.55 -20.17
CA ARG A 89 6.96 6.75 -20.85
C ARG A 89 6.36 5.68 -19.93
N SER A 90 7.18 5.03 -19.11
CA SER A 90 6.69 4.03 -18.14
C SER A 90 5.74 4.68 -17.11
N LEU A 91 6.08 5.86 -16.60
CA LEU A 91 5.23 6.63 -15.69
C LEU A 91 3.90 7.02 -16.34
N GLU A 92 3.92 7.50 -17.57
CA GLU A 92 2.71 7.87 -18.31
C GLU A 92 1.76 6.68 -18.46
N LEU A 93 2.30 5.52 -18.89
CA LEU A 93 1.55 4.27 -19.05
C LEU A 93 1.04 3.72 -17.71
N SER A 94 1.79 3.93 -16.63
CA SER A 94 1.45 3.49 -15.28
C SER A 94 0.66 4.53 -14.48
N SER A 95 0.27 5.65 -15.10
CA SER A 95 -0.49 6.69 -14.43
C SER A 95 -1.84 6.17 -13.93
N PHE A 96 -2.33 6.74 -12.83
CA PHE A 96 -3.63 6.36 -12.27
C PHE A 96 -4.75 6.40 -13.32
N LYS A 97 -4.77 7.44 -14.17
CA LYS A 97 -5.73 7.58 -15.27
C LYS A 97 -5.63 6.42 -16.26
N LYS A 98 -4.41 6.07 -16.71
CA LYS A 98 -4.20 4.95 -17.65
C LYS A 98 -4.56 3.61 -17.04
N MET A 99 -4.18 3.36 -15.79
CA MET A 99 -4.56 2.14 -15.07
C MET A 99 -6.08 2.02 -14.92
N ARG A 100 -6.78 3.13 -14.63
CA ARG A 100 -8.24 3.19 -14.58
C ARG A 100 -8.90 2.93 -15.93
N GLU A 101 -8.36 3.49 -17.00
CA GLU A 101 -8.82 3.22 -18.37
C GLU A 101 -8.63 1.74 -18.74
N LEU A 102 -7.46 1.18 -18.43
CA LEU A 102 -7.14 -0.22 -18.69
C LEU A 102 -8.06 -1.17 -17.92
N GLU A 103 -8.39 -0.85 -16.66
CA GLU A 103 -9.33 -1.63 -15.86
C GLU A 103 -10.74 -1.63 -16.50
N LYS A 104 -11.21 -0.50 -17.03
CA LYS A 104 -12.52 -0.42 -17.70
C LYS A 104 -12.57 -1.26 -18.98
N THR A 105 -11.49 -1.26 -19.77
CA THR A 105 -11.47 -1.89 -21.09
C THR A 105 -11.10 -3.38 -21.03
N THR A 106 -10.19 -3.76 -20.13
CA THR A 106 -9.62 -5.11 -20.07
C THR A 106 -9.80 -5.79 -18.72
N GLY A 107 -10.26 -5.08 -17.69
CA GLY A 107 -10.35 -5.60 -16.32
C GLY A 107 -11.23 -6.84 -16.19
N SER A 108 -12.29 -6.97 -16.98
CA SER A 108 -13.12 -8.19 -17.00
C SER A 108 -12.36 -9.45 -17.44
N ASN A 109 -11.26 -9.31 -18.20
CA ASN A 109 -10.41 -10.40 -18.65
C ASN A 109 -9.26 -10.70 -17.67
N SER A 110 -9.02 -9.81 -16.69
CA SER A 110 -8.00 -10.02 -15.66
C SER A 110 -8.42 -11.14 -14.70
N ALA A 111 -7.54 -12.12 -14.51
CA ALA A 111 -7.73 -13.17 -13.51
C ALA A 111 -7.94 -12.58 -12.10
N ALA A 112 -7.28 -11.46 -11.80
CA ALA A 112 -7.40 -10.77 -10.51
C ALA A 112 -8.79 -10.17 -10.26
N LEU A 113 -9.53 -9.83 -11.32
CA LEU A 113 -10.86 -9.20 -11.25
C LEU A 113 -11.99 -10.13 -11.65
N ARG A 114 -11.68 -11.38 -12.00
CA ARG A 114 -12.70 -12.39 -12.27
C ARG A 114 -13.61 -12.58 -11.03
N GLY A 115 -14.91 -12.43 -11.23
CA GLY A 115 -15.92 -12.56 -10.17
C GLY A 115 -16.03 -11.37 -9.20
N SER A 116 -15.26 -10.29 -9.39
CA SER A 116 -15.40 -9.08 -8.57
C SER A 116 -16.71 -8.36 -8.86
N ARG A 117 -17.06 -7.43 -7.96
CA ARG A 117 -18.05 -6.39 -8.24
C ARG A 117 -17.66 -5.59 -9.49
N LYS A 118 -18.69 -5.10 -10.20
CA LYS A 118 -18.56 -4.37 -11.48
C LYS A 118 -18.80 -2.87 -11.32
N ASP A 119 -19.40 -2.48 -10.22
CA ASP A 119 -19.69 -1.11 -9.78
C ASP A 119 -18.58 -0.53 -8.89
N MET A 120 -17.55 -1.32 -8.60
CA MET A 120 -16.35 -0.91 -7.90
C MET A 120 -15.11 -1.07 -8.79
N PHE A 121 -14.05 -0.35 -8.43
CA PHE A 121 -12.77 -0.43 -9.10
C PHE A 121 -11.69 -0.95 -8.16
N PHE A 122 -10.80 -1.76 -8.72
CA PHE A 122 -9.58 -2.23 -8.09
C PHE A 122 -8.57 -1.10 -7.91
N VAL A 123 -8.36 -0.27 -8.93
CA VAL A 123 -7.49 0.90 -8.86
C VAL A 123 -8.24 2.03 -8.15
N ARG A 124 -8.40 1.99 -6.81
CA ARG A 124 -9.39 2.83 -6.11
C ARG A 124 -9.09 4.34 -6.10
N GLU A 125 -8.05 4.80 -5.40
CA GLU A 125 -7.79 6.25 -5.26
C GLU A 125 -6.42 6.69 -5.76
N GLY A 126 -5.40 5.82 -5.74
CA GLY A 126 -4.08 6.14 -6.29
C GLY A 126 -3.35 7.30 -5.57
N ARG A 127 -3.68 7.56 -4.29
CA ARG A 127 -3.09 8.63 -3.48
C ARG A 127 -2.59 8.09 -2.15
N SER A 128 -1.60 8.76 -1.57
CA SER A 128 -1.17 8.57 -0.18
C SER A 128 -2.03 9.42 0.76
N GLY A 129 -1.99 9.13 2.06
CA GLY A 129 -2.66 9.94 3.10
C GLY A 129 -4.19 9.86 3.19
N GLY A 130 -4.89 9.22 2.23
CA GLY A 130 -6.37 9.17 2.24
C GLY A 130 -7.01 8.50 3.47
N TRP A 131 -6.23 7.77 4.27
CA TRP A 131 -6.68 7.22 5.53
C TRP A 131 -6.98 8.28 6.59
N VAL A 132 -6.34 9.46 6.55
CA VAL A 132 -6.56 10.54 7.52
C VAL A 132 -7.99 11.07 7.44
N GLU A 133 -8.55 11.13 6.24
CA GLU A 133 -9.92 11.59 6.00
C GLU A 133 -10.96 10.48 6.21
N SER A 134 -10.56 9.22 6.01
CA SER A 134 -11.49 8.09 5.89
C SER A 134 -11.56 7.20 7.13
N LEU A 135 -10.53 7.20 7.98
CA LEU A 135 -10.50 6.40 9.20
C LEU A 135 -10.88 7.27 10.41
N PRO A 136 -11.78 6.80 11.28
CA PRO A 136 -11.95 7.39 12.60
C PRO A 136 -10.61 7.45 13.35
N ASP A 137 -10.36 8.57 14.05
CA ASP A 137 -9.10 8.79 14.78
C ASP A 137 -8.77 7.64 15.75
N VAL A 138 -9.80 7.04 16.39
CA VAL A 138 -9.64 5.89 17.30
C VAL A 138 -9.07 4.66 16.61
N ILE A 139 -9.41 4.41 15.34
CA ILE A 139 -8.86 3.27 14.58
C ILE A 139 -7.42 3.58 14.19
N SER A 140 -7.17 4.78 13.68
CA SER A 140 -5.84 5.23 13.29
C SER A 140 -4.85 5.14 14.45
N ALA A 141 -5.25 5.61 15.64
CA ALA A 141 -4.46 5.51 16.86
C ALA A 141 -4.11 4.06 17.22
N LYS A 142 -5.09 3.14 17.20
CA LYS A 142 -4.86 1.71 17.47
C LYS A 142 -3.89 1.06 16.47
N VAL A 143 -3.99 1.42 15.19
CA VAL A 143 -3.08 0.91 14.15
C VAL A 143 -1.65 1.40 14.38
N ILE A 144 -1.50 2.70 14.66
CA ILE A 144 -0.20 3.31 14.95
C ILE A 144 0.41 2.69 16.20
N GLU A 145 -0.34 2.60 17.30
CA GLU A 145 0.11 1.99 18.56
C GLU A 145 0.55 0.53 18.36
N LYS A 146 -0.27 -0.27 17.67
CA LYS A 146 0.00 -1.70 17.48
C LYS A 146 1.24 -1.96 16.63
N PHE A 147 1.50 -1.11 15.64
CA PHE A 147 2.52 -1.34 14.60
C PHE A 147 3.66 -0.32 14.62
N GLN A 148 3.79 0.45 15.70
CA GLN A 148 4.70 1.59 15.78
C GLN A 148 6.14 1.21 15.39
N SER A 149 6.68 0.12 15.94
CA SER A 149 8.07 -0.28 15.68
C SER A 149 8.31 -0.62 14.21
N GLY A 150 7.42 -1.41 13.60
CA GLY A 150 7.49 -1.72 12.17
C GLY A 150 7.31 -0.47 11.30
N MET A 151 6.46 0.47 11.72
CA MET A 151 6.27 1.74 11.01
C MET A 151 7.52 2.63 11.07
N VAL A 152 8.22 2.69 12.21
CA VAL A 152 9.50 3.40 12.32
C VAL A 152 10.56 2.72 11.45
N GLU A 153 10.68 1.39 11.53
CA GLU A 153 11.69 0.64 10.75
C GLU A 153 11.46 0.77 9.23
N ALA A 154 10.21 0.78 8.79
CA ALA A 154 9.83 1.00 7.40
C ALA A 154 9.80 2.48 6.99
N GLY A 155 10.11 3.41 7.91
CA GLY A 155 10.20 4.85 7.66
C GLY A 155 8.86 5.59 7.55
N TYR A 156 7.75 5.00 7.97
CA TYR A 156 6.43 5.65 7.98
C TYR A 156 6.26 6.65 9.13
N LEU A 157 7.01 6.46 10.22
CA LEU A 157 7.03 7.34 11.38
C LEU A 157 8.47 7.69 11.73
N GLU A 158 8.67 8.91 12.24
CA GLU A 158 9.93 9.26 12.87
C GLU A 158 10.10 8.43 14.16
N ALA A 159 11.33 7.99 14.44
CA ALA A 159 11.64 7.37 15.71
C ALA A 159 11.35 8.40 16.82
N SER A 160 10.44 8.08 17.74
CA SER A 160 10.01 9.02 18.76
C SER A 160 11.22 9.50 19.58
N THR A 161 11.62 10.75 19.40
CA THR A 161 12.51 11.46 20.31
C THR A 161 11.70 11.91 21.53
N GLY A 162 11.22 10.95 22.32
CA GLY A 162 10.74 11.19 23.69
C GLY A 162 9.69 12.29 23.91
N ASN A 163 8.83 12.63 22.94
CA ASN A 163 7.70 13.53 23.21
C ASN A 163 6.46 13.18 22.37
N ALA A 164 5.37 12.84 23.05
CA ALA A 164 4.16 12.22 22.52
C ALA A 164 3.19 13.20 21.82
N GLN A 165 3.68 14.24 21.14
CA GLN A 165 2.83 15.26 20.49
C GLN A 165 3.05 15.45 18.98
N SER A 166 3.93 14.69 18.34
CA SER A 166 4.12 14.73 16.89
C SER A 166 3.79 13.38 16.24
N MET A 167 2.51 13.01 16.25
CA MET A 167 2.01 11.82 15.54
C MET A 167 0.88 12.17 14.57
N LYS A 168 1.06 13.23 13.79
CA LYS A 168 0.45 13.36 12.46
C LYS A 168 1.52 13.89 11.50
N PRO A 169 1.68 13.31 10.29
CA PRO A 169 2.55 13.86 9.25
C PRO A 169 2.05 15.23 8.76
#